data_AF-A0A239JKG1-F1
#
_entry.id   AF-A0A239JKG1-F1
#
_cell.length_a   1.000
_cell.length_b   1.000
_cell.length_c   1.000
_cell.angle_alpha   90.00
_cell.angle_beta   90.00
_cell.angle_gamma   90.00
#
_symmetry.space_group_name_H-M   'P 1'
#
loop_
_entity.id
_entity.type
_entity.pdbx_description
1 polymer ?
#
loop_
_entity_poly.entity_id
_entity_poly.type
_entity_poly.pdbx_seq_one_letter_code
_entity_poly.pdbx_strand_id
1 'polypeptide(L)'
;MMGNADDLRTTAGLLDKVDASLNADYGAKSGKDFAEIEALMKAETWFSAEEAIAAGFVDAIMPTTAAAKAKANARAFNLAVYDRAPEALTAPEPEADDSARQRMLARLGLYERTAA
;
A
#
# COMPACT_ATOMS: atom_id res chain seq x y z
N MET A 1 28.50 -4.94 -4.56
CA MET A 1 29.40 -4.00 -5.23
C MET A 1 28.55 -3.21 -6.22
N MET A 2 28.44 -1.90 -6.07
CA MET A 2 27.75 -1.06 -7.07
C MET A 2 28.60 -1.04 -8.36
N GLY A 3 27.95 -1.03 -9.53
CA GLY A 3 28.61 -1.09 -10.84
C GLY A 3 29.53 0.10 -11.14
N ASN A 4 30.21 0.07 -12.28
CA ASN A 4 31.08 1.18 -12.69
C ASN A 4 30.27 2.42 -13.14
N ALA A 5 30.94 3.53 -13.45
CA ALA A 5 30.26 4.77 -13.84
C ALA A 5 29.36 4.63 -15.08
N ASP A 6 29.74 3.78 -16.04
CA ASP A 6 28.97 3.56 -17.26
C ASP A 6 27.77 2.65 -17.02
N ASP A 7 27.91 1.66 -16.13
CA ASP A 7 26.81 0.81 -15.68
C ASP A 7 25.72 1.64 -14.98
N LEU A 8 26.13 2.55 -14.08
CA LEU A 8 25.22 3.44 -13.37
C LEU A 8 24.49 4.41 -14.30
N ARG A 9 25.17 4.96 -15.32
CA ARG A 9 24.52 5.81 -16.34
C ARG A 9 23.55 5.03 -17.22
N THR A 10 23.91 3.79 -17.58
CA THR A 10 23.01 2.89 -18.33
C THR A 10 21.75 2.59 -17.52
N THR A 11 21.92 2.36 -16.22
CA THR A 11 20.81 2.11 -15.31
C THR A 11 19.93 3.35 -15.16
N ALA A 12 20.52 4.53 -15.01
CA ALA A 12 19.77 5.79 -14.96
C ALA A 12 18.95 6.01 -16.24
N GLY A 13 19.54 5.80 -17.42
CA GLY A 13 18.82 5.93 -18.69
C GLY A 13 17.71 4.88 -18.89
N LEU A 14 17.78 3.72 -18.22
CA LEU A 14 16.67 2.78 -18.16
C LEU A 14 15.54 3.31 -17.27
N LEU A 15 15.88 3.83 -16.08
CA LEU A 15 14.90 4.41 -15.15
C LEU A 15 14.18 5.62 -15.77
N ASP A 16 14.91 6.50 -16.47
CA ASP A 16 14.31 7.65 -17.17
C ASP A 16 13.23 7.23 -18.19
N LYS A 17 13.41 6.08 -18.84
CA LYS A 17 12.41 5.54 -19.78
C LYS A 17 11.18 5.01 -19.07
N VAL A 18 11.38 4.38 -17.90
CA VAL A 18 10.27 3.92 -17.06
C VAL A 18 9.48 5.11 -16.56
N ASP A 19 10.15 6.16 -16.08
CA ASP A 19 9.53 7.40 -15.62
C ASP A 19 8.73 8.07 -16.74
N ALA A 20 9.30 8.16 -17.95
CA ALA A 20 8.60 8.70 -19.10
C ALA A 20 7.33 7.90 -19.47
N SER A 21 7.37 6.57 -19.38
CA SER A 21 6.21 5.71 -19.64
C SER A 21 5.11 5.92 -18.59
N LEU A 22 5.47 5.92 -17.30
CA LEU A 22 4.52 6.14 -16.21
C LEU A 22 3.87 7.51 -16.33
N ASN A 23 4.67 8.53 -16.63
CA ASN A 23 4.19 9.89 -16.79
C ASN A 23 3.16 10.00 -17.93
N ALA A 24 3.45 9.39 -19.08
CA ALA A 24 2.52 9.38 -20.20
C ALA A 24 1.17 8.71 -19.84
N ASP A 25 1.20 7.57 -19.15
CA ASP A 25 -0.01 6.84 -18.75
C ASP A 25 -0.83 7.63 -17.72
N TYR A 26 -0.19 8.16 -16.67
CA TYR A 26 -0.86 8.96 -15.64
C TYR A 26 -1.36 10.30 -16.17
N GLY A 27 -0.59 10.96 -17.04
CA GLY A 27 -1.01 12.18 -17.73
C GLY A 27 -2.23 11.92 -18.62
N ALA A 28 -2.24 10.83 -19.38
CA ALA A 28 -3.38 10.43 -20.20
C ALA A 28 -4.65 10.18 -19.37
N LYS A 29 -4.51 9.60 -18.16
CA LYS A 29 -5.64 9.33 -17.26
C LYS A 29 -6.15 10.60 -16.56
N SER A 30 -5.25 11.36 -15.96
CA SER A 30 -5.60 12.49 -15.08
C SER A 30 -5.78 13.82 -15.82
N GLY A 31 -5.29 13.93 -17.06
CA GLY A 31 -5.24 15.17 -17.82
C GLY A 31 -4.16 16.16 -17.35
N LYS A 32 -3.30 15.75 -16.40
CA LYS A 32 -2.19 16.55 -15.89
C LYS A 32 -1.02 16.58 -16.87
N ASP A 33 -0.22 17.63 -16.81
CA ASP A 33 0.98 17.72 -17.64
C ASP A 33 2.14 16.87 -17.09
N PHE A 34 3.20 16.76 -17.90
CA PHE A 34 4.35 15.94 -17.55
C PHE A 34 5.05 16.41 -16.27
N ALA A 35 5.24 17.72 -16.11
CA ALA A 35 5.97 18.27 -14.97
C ALA A 35 5.18 18.07 -13.66
N GLU A 36 3.85 18.17 -13.72
CA GLU A 36 2.98 17.91 -12.58
C GLU A 36 3.06 16.45 -12.11
N ILE A 37 2.95 15.49 -13.03
CA ILE A 37 3.05 14.06 -12.68
C ILE A 37 4.44 13.72 -12.17
N GLU A 38 5.49 14.25 -12.80
CA GLU A 38 6.87 14.05 -12.36
C GLU A 38 7.10 14.58 -10.94
N ALA A 39 6.56 15.76 -10.63
CA ALA A 39 6.64 16.35 -9.29
C ALA A 39 5.92 15.49 -8.24
N LEU A 40 4.73 14.98 -8.57
CA LEU A 40 3.97 14.09 -7.68
C LEU A 40 4.72 12.78 -7.38
N MET A 41 5.34 12.18 -8.40
CA MET A 41 6.14 10.96 -8.24
C MET A 41 7.41 11.22 -7.42
N LYS A 42 8.15 12.30 -7.71
CA LYS A 42 9.36 12.68 -6.96
C LYS A 42 9.08 13.01 -5.50
N ALA A 43 7.92 13.58 -5.21
CA ALA A 43 7.49 13.89 -3.83
C ALA A 43 7.00 12.65 -3.06
N GLU A 44 6.87 11.49 -3.72
CA GLU A 44 6.24 10.29 -3.17
C GLU A 44 4.86 10.61 -2.58
N THR A 45 3.95 11.08 -3.43
CA THR A 45 2.64 11.57 -2.99
C THR A 45 1.64 10.43 -2.80
N TRP A 46 1.04 10.36 -1.62
CA TRP A 46 -0.03 9.42 -1.28
C TRP A 46 -1.39 10.13 -1.30
N PHE A 47 -2.38 9.51 -1.91
CA PHE A 47 -3.74 10.05 -2.04
C PHE A 47 -4.74 9.21 -1.25
N SER A 48 -5.66 9.87 -0.56
CA SER A 48 -6.95 9.28 -0.17
C SER A 48 -7.81 9.01 -1.41
N ALA A 49 -8.89 8.24 -1.24
CA ALA A 49 -9.80 7.95 -2.34
C ALA A 49 -10.45 9.23 -2.88
N GLU A 50 -10.78 10.16 -1.97
CA GLU A 50 -11.39 11.46 -2.26
C GLU A 50 -10.41 12.38 -3.00
N GLU A 51 -9.13 12.39 -2.62
CA GLU A 51 -8.13 13.20 -3.33
C GLU A 51 -7.78 12.59 -4.69
N ALA A 52 -7.75 11.25 -4.80
CA ALA A 52 -7.48 10.57 -6.07
C ALA A 52 -8.57 10.85 -7.12
N ILE A 53 -9.84 10.91 -6.72
CA ILE A 53 -10.94 11.26 -7.65
C ILE A 53 -10.87 12.75 -8.03
N ALA A 54 -10.58 13.63 -7.07
CA ALA A 54 -10.41 15.06 -7.34
C ALA A 54 -9.22 15.35 -8.26
N ALA A 55 -8.14 14.57 -8.12
CA ALA A 55 -6.95 14.65 -8.97
C ALA A 55 -7.13 13.98 -10.35
N GLY A 56 -8.25 13.31 -10.60
CA GLY A 56 -8.56 12.66 -11.88
C GLY A 56 -7.87 11.30 -12.08
N PHE A 57 -7.28 10.73 -11.03
CA PHE A 57 -6.63 9.41 -11.12
C PHE A 57 -7.63 8.25 -11.12
N VAL A 58 -8.84 8.45 -10.59
CA VAL A 58 -9.91 7.44 -10.56
C VAL A 58 -11.24 8.02 -11.01
N ASP A 59 -12.13 7.17 -11.54
CA ASP A 59 -13.44 7.60 -12.06
C ASP A 59 -14.56 7.52 -11.01
N ALA A 60 -14.42 6.63 -10.02
CA ALA A 60 -15.45 6.39 -9.01
C ALA A 60 -14.86 5.81 -7.72
N ILE A 61 -15.50 6.13 -6.59
CA ILE A 61 -15.22 5.54 -5.28
C ILE A 61 -16.30 4.50 -4.99
N MET A 62 -15.88 3.24 -4.81
CA MET A 62 -16.80 2.16 -4.44
C MET A 62 -17.17 2.23 -2.96
N PRO A 63 -18.45 2.09 -2.60
CA PRO A 63 -18.85 2.00 -1.21
C PRO A 63 -18.26 0.73 -0.60
N THR A 64 -17.50 0.88 0.48
CA THR A 64 -16.79 -0.21 1.14
C THR A 64 -17.07 -0.16 2.64
N THR A 65 -17.18 -1.33 3.26
CA THR A 65 -17.37 -1.43 4.71
C THR A 65 -16.02 -1.25 5.42
N ALA A 66 -16.03 -0.83 6.69
CA ALA A 66 -14.81 -0.72 7.49
C ALA A 66 -14.01 -2.05 7.52
N ALA A 67 -14.70 -3.18 7.57
CA ALA A 67 -14.08 -4.51 7.50
C ALA A 67 -13.43 -4.80 6.14
N ALA A 68 -14.01 -4.32 5.04
CA ALA A 68 -13.43 -4.45 3.70
C ALA A 68 -12.24 -3.51 3.50
N LYS A 69 -12.26 -2.28 4.05
CA LYS A 69 -11.09 -1.38 4.08
C LYS A 69 -9.93 -1.98 4.87
N ALA A 70 -10.20 -2.50 6.07
CA ALA A 70 -9.20 -3.18 6.89
C ALA A 70 -8.61 -4.37 6.13
N LYS A 71 -9.43 -5.22 5.51
CA LYS A 71 -8.97 -6.40 4.76
C LYS A 71 -8.18 -6.06 3.48
N ALA A 72 -8.50 -4.95 2.81
CA ALA A 72 -7.74 -4.45 1.66
C ALA A 72 -6.35 -3.96 2.08
N ASN A 73 -6.25 -3.33 3.26
CA ASN A 73 -4.97 -2.91 3.85
C ASN A 73 -4.21 -4.08 4.51
N ALA A 74 -4.92 -5.11 4.96
CA ALA A 74 -4.38 -6.17 5.81
C ALA A 74 -3.52 -7.23 5.08
N ARG A 75 -3.26 -7.14 3.77
CA ARG A 75 -2.53 -8.22 3.06
C ARG A 75 -1.57 -7.76 1.96
N ALA A 76 -0.27 -7.87 2.28
CA ALA A 76 0.75 -8.75 1.65
C ALA A 76 2.13 -8.09 1.56
N PHE A 77 2.18 -6.76 1.51
CA PHE A 77 3.41 -6.00 1.28
C PHE A 77 3.64 -5.02 2.42
N ASN A 78 4.88 -4.98 2.94
CA ASN A 78 5.25 -4.05 4.00
C ASN A 78 5.36 -2.64 3.41
N LEU A 79 4.39 -1.77 3.70
CA LEU A 79 4.37 -0.40 3.18
C LEU A 79 5.39 0.52 3.88
N ALA A 80 5.99 0.08 5.00
CA ALA A 80 7.05 0.83 5.67
C ALA A 80 8.38 0.88 4.89
N VAL A 81 8.44 0.26 3.70
CA VAL A 81 9.58 0.40 2.77
C VAL A 81 9.58 1.74 2.02
N TYR A 82 8.48 2.46 2.05
CA TYR A 82 8.34 3.76 1.40
C TYR A 82 8.57 4.90 2.41
N ASP A 83 9.23 5.97 1.99
CA ASP A 83 9.70 7.03 2.89
C ASP A 83 8.55 7.93 3.38
N ARG A 84 7.48 8.05 2.59
CA ARG A 84 6.32 8.94 2.85
C ARG A 84 5.01 8.19 3.03
N ALA A 85 5.06 6.87 3.25
CA ALA A 85 3.85 6.09 3.54
C ALA A 85 3.09 6.63 4.76
N PRO A 86 1.77 6.85 4.67
CA PRO A 86 0.95 7.29 5.80
C PRO A 86 1.01 6.30 6.97
N GLU A 87 1.13 6.82 8.20
CA GLU A 87 1.22 6.01 9.42
C GLU A 87 0.03 5.05 9.59
N ALA A 88 -1.16 5.47 9.16
CA ALA A 88 -2.37 4.65 9.22
C ALA A 88 -2.27 3.35 8.37
N LEU A 89 -1.33 3.28 7.44
CA LEU A 89 -1.08 2.11 6.57
C LEU A 89 0.12 1.28 7.01
N THR A 90 0.98 1.81 7.90
CA THR A 90 2.17 1.13 8.41
C THR A 90 2.02 0.65 9.86
N ALA A 91 1.00 1.15 10.58
CA ALA A 91 0.70 0.70 11.92
C ALA A 91 0.37 -0.81 11.95
N PRO A 92 0.96 -1.58 12.87
CA PRO A 92 0.60 -2.98 13.05
C PRO A 92 -0.89 -3.08 13.41
N GLU A 93 -1.58 -4.03 12.79
CA GLU A 93 -2.98 -4.33 13.10
C GLU A 93 -3.10 -4.60 14.61
N PRO A 94 -4.07 -4.01 15.33
CA PRO A 94 -4.20 -4.25 16.77
C PRO A 94 -4.32 -5.75 17.00
N GLU A 95 -3.48 -6.29 17.88
CA GLU A 95 -3.48 -7.72 18.21
C GLU A 95 -4.93 -8.16 18.49
N ALA A 96 -5.39 -9.17 17.75
CA ALA A 96 -6.69 -9.75 17.98
C ALA A 96 -6.75 -10.19 19.46
N ASP A 97 -7.82 -9.82 20.17
CA ASP A 97 -8.04 -10.23 21.55
C ASP A 97 -8.16 -11.76 21.62
N ASP A 98 -7.03 -12.42 21.85
CA ASP A 98 -6.89 -13.87 21.92
C ASP A 98 -7.56 -14.45 23.18
N SER A 99 -8.11 -13.60 24.06
CA SER A 99 -8.81 -14.05 25.26
C SER A 99 -10.03 -14.92 24.92
N ALA A 100 -10.71 -14.66 23.79
CA ALA A 100 -11.81 -15.48 23.32
C ALA A 100 -11.36 -16.89 22.91
N ARG A 101 -10.21 -16.98 22.22
CA ARG A 101 -9.58 -18.24 21.81
C ARG A 101 -9.06 -19.02 23.03
N GLN A 102 -8.43 -18.33 23.98
CA GLN A 102 -7.94 -18.92 25.23
C GLN A 102 -9.07 -19.47 26.09
N ARG A 103 -10.20 -18.75 26.23
CA ARG A 103 -11.39 -19.25 26.94
C ARG A 103 -11.98 -20.50 26.29
N MET A 104 -12.01 -20.55 24.96
CA MET A 104 -12.53 -21.70 24.21
C MET A 104 -11.64 -22.93 24.35
N LEU A 105 -10.31 -22.76 24.27
CA LEU A 105 -9.34 -23.85 24.47
C LEU A 105 -9.35 -24.36 25.91
N ALA A 106 -9.43 -23.46 26.90
CA ALA A 106 -9.54 -23.84 28.31
C ALA A 106 -10.82 -24.66 28.58
N ARG A 107 -11.92 -24.32 27.91
CA ARG A 107 -13.18 -25.05 28.00
C ARG A 107 -13.11 -26.43 27.34
N LEU A 108 -12.47 -26.56 26.17
CA LEU A 108 -12.26 -27.85 25.50
C LEU A 108 -11.41 -28.80 26.35
N GLY A 109 -10.31 -28.31 26.92
CA GLY A 109 -9.46 -29.12 27.81
C GLY A 109 -10.16 -29.55 29.10
N LEU A 110 -11.23 -28.86 29.52
CA LEU A 110 -12.06 -29.29 30.66
C LEU A 110 -12.90 -30.52 30.28
N TYR A 111 -13.51 -30.53 29.10
CA TYR A 111 -14.31 -31.66 28.61
C TYR A 111 -13.48 -32.90 28.37
N GLU A 112 -12.27 -32.75 27.83
CA GLU A 112 -11.34 -33.87 27.60
C GLU A 112 -10.90 -34.55 28.91
N ARG A 113 -10.78 -33.80 30.01
CA ARG A 113 -10.43 -34.35 31.34
C ARG A 113 -11.58 -35.02 32.06
N THR A 114 -12.83 -34.65 31.74
CA THR A 114 -14.03 -35.24 32.35
C THR A 114 -14.57 -36.45 31.59
N ALA A 115 -13.99 -36.77 30.43
CA ALA A 115 -14.41 -37.85 29.55
C ALA A 115 -13.56 -39.15 29.68
N ALA A 116 -12.69 -39.23 30.68
CA ALA A 116 -11.92 -40.43 31.06
C ALA A 116 -12.31 -40.88 32.47
#